data_AF-A0A1G0J4R7-F1
#
_entry.id   AF-A0A1G0J4R7-F1
#
_cell.length_a   1.000
_cell.length_b   1.000
_cell.length_c   1.000
_cell.angle_alpha   90.00
_cell.angle_beta   90.00
_cell.angle_gamma   90.00
#
_symmetry.space_group_name_H-M   'P 1'
#
loop_
_entity.id
_entity.type
_entity.pdbx_description
1 polymer ?
#
loop_
_entity_poly.entity_id
_entity_poly.type
_entity_poly.pdbx_seq_one_letter_code
_entity_poly.pdbx_strand_id
1 'polypeptide(L)'
;MRKTTKPEVTISRGDFWKWVLVFGLIAVGIVGNAYFVAVPVAIRAAVAIVMLVLVLGLSAWTRTGHKAVVFFKAARVELRKVSWPSRPETMQATLVVVAMVVITALVMWGVDAFFLWGVNELIGQRG
;
A
#
# COMPACT_ATOMS: atom_id res chain seq x y z
N MET A 1 -0.81 -39.12 -8.81
CA MET A 1 -1.76 -37.99 -8.96
C MET A 1 -1.88 -37.26 -7.61
N ARG A 2 -1.13 -36.17 -7.39
CA ARG A 2 -1.18 -35.39 -6.13
C ARG A 2 -2.36 -34.44 -6.19
N LYS A 3 -3.38 -34.64 -5.35
CA LYS A 3 -4.48 -33.69 -5.17
C LYS A 3 -3.92 -32.44 -4.49
N THR A 4 -3.77 -31.36 -5.24
CA THR A 4 -3.48 -30.03 -4.71
C THR A 4 -4.76 -29.48 -4.10
N THR A 5 -4.96 -29.70 -2.80
CA THR A 5 -6.03 -29.06 -2.04
C THR A 5 -5.73 -27.56 -1.97
N LYS A 6 -6.27 -26.82 -2.93
CA LYS A 6 -6.33 -25.35 -2.93
C LYS A 6 -6.95 -24.93 -1.59
N PRO A 7 -6.39 -23.95 -0.87
CA PRO A 7 -7.00 -23.46 0.36
C PRO A 7 -8.31 -22.78 -0.01
N GLU A 8 -9.39 -23.55 -0.01
CA GLU A 8 -10.74 -23.04 -0.20
C GLU A 8 -11.07 -22.21 1.04
N VAL A 9 -11.21 -20.91 0.85
CA VAL A 9 -11.73 -19.99 1.86
C VAL A 9 -13.22 -20.28 2.00
N THR A 10 -13.53 -21.39 2.68
CA THR A 10 -14.89 -21.74 3.07
C THR A 10 -15.27 -20.77 4.19
N ILE A 11 -16.06 -19.75 3.85
CA ILE A 11 -16.65 -18.85 4.83
C ILE A 11 -17.56 -19.71 5.71
N SER A 12 -17.05 -20.10 6.86
CA SER A 12 -17.84 -20.81 7.86
C SER A 12 -19.00 -19.90 8.26
N ARG A 13 -20.21 -20.44 8.29
CA ARG A 13 -21.44 -19.70 8.62
C ARG A 13 -21.36 -18.99 9.98
N GLY A 14 -20.52 -19.51 10.90
CA GLY A 14 -20.20 -18.88 12.18
C GLY A 14 -19.17 -17.75 12.12
N ASP A 15 -18.36 -17.66 11.07
CA ASP A 15 -17.44 -16.53 10.84
C ASP A 15 -18.18 -15.35 10.23
N PHE A 16 -19.19 -15.58 9.38
CA PHE A 16 -20.03 -14.52 8.81
C PHE A 16 -20.68 -13.64 9.90
N TRP A 17 -21.22 -14.25 10.96
CA TRP A 17 -21.86 -13.50 12.04
C TRP A 17 -20.87 -12.62 12.82
N LYS A 18 -19.63 -13.08 12.98
CA LYS A 18 -18.55 -12.30 13.62
C LYS A 18 -18.15 -11.12 12.75
N TRP A 19 -18.07 -11.31 11.43
CA TRP A 19 -17.80 -10.23 10.49
C TRP A 19 -18.95 -9.21 10.46
N VAL A 20 -20.20 -9.66 10.47
CA VAL A 20 -21.38 -8.77 10.59
C VAL A 20 -21.32 -7.97 11.89
N LEU A 21 -20.96 -8.59 13.01
CA LEU A 21 -20.81 -7.90 14.30
C LEU A 21 -19.69 -6.85 14.28
N VAL A 22 -18.54 -7.15 13.65
CA VAL A 22 -17.43 -6.20 13.46
C VAL A 22 -17.86 -5.00 12.60
N PHE A 23 -18.47 -5.25 11.44
CA PHE A 23 -18.95 -4.17 10.57
C PHE A 23 -20.05 -3.34 11.25
N GLY A 24 -20.93 -3.97 12.03
CA GLY A 24 -21.93 -3.29 12.84
C GLY A 24 -21.31 -2.38 13.88
N LEU A 25 -20.28 -2.85 14.61
CA LEU A 25 -19.56 -2.04 15.59
C LEU A 25 -18.90 -0.82 14.95
N ILE A 26 -18.25 -1.00 13.80
CA ILE A 26 -17.61 0.09 13.04
C ILE A 26 -18.66 1.11 12.58
N ALA A 27 -19.79 0.66 12.03
CA ALA A 27 -20.87 1.54 11.60
C ALA A 27 -21.43 2.36 12.77
N VAL A 28 -21.64 1.74 13.93
CA VAL A 28 -22.05 2.43 15.16
C VAL A 28 -21.02 3.48 15.58
N GLY A 29 -19.71 3.18 15.47
CA GLY A 29 -18.65 4.15 15.73
C GLY A 29 -18.66 5.35 14.79
N ILE A 30 -18.89 5.12 13.49
CA ILE A 30 -18.96 6.18 12.46
C ILE A 30 -20.19 7.05 12.68
N VAL A 31 -21.36 6.43 12.87
CA VAL A 31 -22.62 7.16 13.09
C VAL A 31 -22.57 7.92 14.41
N GLY A 32 -22.10 7.29 15.50
CA GLY A 32 -21.89 7.97 16.77
C GLY A 32 -20.95 9.17 16.62
N ASN A 33 -19.84 9.01 15.90
CA ASN A 33 -18.93 10.12 15.63
C ASN A 33 -19.59 11.25 14.80
N ALA A 34 -20.49 10.93 13.87
CA ALA A 34 -21.20 11.91 13.06
C ALA A 34 -22.28 12.69 13.85
N TYR A 35 -22.94 12.06 14.82
CA TYR A 35 -23.97 12.71 15.65
C TYR A 35 -23.39 13.49 16.84
N PHE A 36 -22.32 13.00 17.48
CA PHE A 36 -21.71 13.64 18.66
C PHE A 36 -20.69 14.73 18.29
N VAL A 37 -21.05 15.69 17.44
CA VAL A 37 -20.16 16.80 17.05
C VAL A 37 -19.88 17.76 18.21
N ALA A 38 -20.84 17.93 19.13
CA ALA A 38 -20.76 18.83 20.28
C ALA A 38 -19.86 18.32 21.43
N VAL A 39 -19.38 17.07 21.37
CA VAL A 39 -18.51 16.48 22.41
C VAL A 39 -17.04 16.77 22.08
N PRO A 40 -16.19 17.08 23.08
CA PRO A 40 -14.76 17.27 22.88
C PRO A 40 -14.11 16.11 22.11
N VAL A 41 -13.24 16.46 21.16
CA VAL A 41 -12.58 15.51 20.24
C VAL A 41 -11.82 14.41 20.97
N ALA A 42 -11.28 14.70 22.16
CA ALA A 42 -10.55 13.73 22.99
C ALA A 42 -11.41 12.53 23.41
N ILE A 43 -12.67 12.75 23.79
CA ILE A 43 -13.58 11.68 24.24
C ILE A 43 -14.03 10.83 23.04
N ARG A 44 -14.29 11.45 21.89
CA ARG A 44 -14.62 10.74 20.65
C ARG A 44 -13.46 9.87 20.16
N ALA A 45 -12.24 10.40 20.20
CA ALA A 45 -11.04 9.65 19.87
C ALA A 45 -10.82 8.48 20.84
N ALA A 46 -11.03 8.67 22.14
CA ALA A 46 -10.93 7.60 23.13
C ALA A 46 -11.93 6.46 22.87
N VAL A 47 -13.20 6.78 22.58
CA VAL A 47 -14.23 5.78 22.23
C VAL A 47 -13.87 5.06 20.93
N ALA A 48 -13.38 5.78 19.92
CA ALA A 48 -12.95 5.18 18.66
C ALA A 48 -11.77 4.21 18.87
N ILE A 49 -10.81 4.56 19.73
CA ILE A 49 -9.67 3.70 20.07
C ILE A 49 -10.14 2.44 20.82
N VAL A 50 -11.05 2.57 21.78
CA VAL A 50 -11.61 1.42 22.51
C VAL A 50 -12.36 0.48 21.56
N MET A 51 -13.17 1.03 20.65
CA MET A 51 -13.88 0.26 19.63
C MET A 51 -12.92 -0.47 18.68
N LEU A 52 -11.84 0.20 18.28
CA LEU A 52 -10.80 -0.39 17.45
C LEU A 52 -10.10 -1.54 18.16
N VAL A 53 -9.76 -1.39 19.45
CA VAL A 53 -9.15 -2.45 20.26
C VAL A 53 -10.10 -3.64 20.43
N LEU A 54 -11.39 -3.41 20.65
CA LEU A 54 -12.41 -4.47 20.74
C LEU A 54 -12.56 -5.23 19.41
N VAL A 55 -12.58 -4.51 18.29
CA VAL A 55 -12.63 -5.12 16.95
C VAL A 55 -11.39 -5.97 16.69
N LEU A 56 -10.19 -5.45 16.97
CA LEU A 56 -8.94 -6.18 16.80
C LEU A 56 -8.88 -7.40 17.72
N GLY A 57 -9.33 -7.28 18.98
CA GLY A 57 -9.38 -8.38 19.93
C GLY A 57 -10.34 -9.50 19.50
N LEU A 58 -11.56 -9.14 19.08
CA LEU A 58 -12.56 -10.09 18.58
C LEU A 58 -12.10 -10.75 17.27
N SER A 59 -11.47 -9.99 16.38
CA SER A 59 -10.91 -10.51 15.13
C SER A 59 -9.75 -11.49 15.38
N ALA A 60 -8.85 -11.16 16.30
CA ALA A 60 -7.72 -12.01 16.67
C ALA A 60 -8.13 -13.32 17.35
N TRP A 61 -9.24 -13.32 18.11
CA TRP A 61 -9.78 -14.51 18.78
C TRP A 61 -10.46 -15.50 17.81
N THR A 62 -10.77 -15.08 16.59
CA THR A 62 -11.44 -15.93 15.60
C THR A 62 -10.45 -16.94 14.97
N ARG A 63 -10.86 -18.18 14.71
CA ARG A 63 -10.00 -19.25 14.11
C ARG A 63 -9.28 -18.82 12.81
N THR A 64 -9.82 -17.84 12.10
CA THR A 64 -9.21 -17.16 10.94
C THR A 64 -8.00 -16.31 11.30
N GLY A 65 -8.00 -15.64 12.47
CA GLY A 65 -6.88 -14.86 12.99
C GLY A 65 -5.65 -15.73 13.28
N HIS A 66 -5.83 -16.92 13.85
CA HIS A 66 -4.72 -17.85 14.09
C HIS A 66 -4.07 -18.33 12.78
N LYS A 67 -4.88 -18.64 11.76
CA LYS A 67 -4.37 -18.99 10.41
C LYS A 67 -3.60 -17.83 9.78
N ALA A 68 -4.08 -16.59 9.92
CA ALA A 68 -3.37 -15.41 9.45
C ALA A 68 -2.02 -15.24 10.17
N VAL A 69 -1.98 -15.41 11.49
CA VAL A 69 -0.72 -15.33 12.27
C VAL A 69 0.28 -16.40 11.82
N VAL A 70 -0.19 -17.64 11.56
CA VAL A 70 0.66 -18.72 11.02
C VAL A 70 1.15 -18.39 9.60
N PHE A 71 0.29 -17.83 8.74
CA PHE A 71 0.66 -17.38 7.40
C PHE A 71 1.68 -16.24 7.43
N PHE A 72 1.51 -15.24 8.31
CA PHE A 72 2.49 -14.16 8.49
C PHE A 72 3.84 -14.66 8.99
N LYS A 73 3.85 -15.66 9.88
CA LYS A 73 5.09 -16.32 10.32
C LYS A 73 5.77 -17.04 9.15
N ALA A 74 5.03 -17.78 8.33
CA ALA A 74 5.55 -18.44 7.15
C ALA A 74 6.07 -17.45 6.09
N ALA A 75 5.34 -16.36 5.84
CA ALA A 75 5.74 -15.29 4.92
C ALA A 75 7.04 -14.60 5.39
N ARG A 76 7.22 -14.39 6.71
CA ARG A 76 8.49 -13.89 7.25
C ARG A 76 9.68 -14.82 6.98
N VAL A 77 9.46 -16.12 7.04
CA VAL A 77 10.51 -17.12 6.77
C VAL A 77 10.88 -17.10 5.29
N GLU A 78 9.90 -16.93 4.39
CA GLU A 78 10.14 -16.84 2.95
C GLU A 78 10.78 -15.50 2.55
N LEU A 79 10.36 -14.39 3.15
CA LEU A 79 10.96 -13.06 2.93
C LEU A 79 12.43 -13.01 3.36
N ARG A 80 12.86 -13.85 4.31
CA ARG A 80 14.27 -13.99 4.68
C ARG A 80 15.09 -14.76 3.65
N LYS A 81 14.45 -15.53 2.76
CA LYS A 81 15.11 -16.17 1.61
C LYS A 81 15.27 -15.23 0.43
N VAL A 82 14.59 -14.07 0.46
CA VAL A 82 14.89 -12.98 -0.47
C VAL A 82 16.24 -12.41 -0.04
N SER A 83 17.30 -12.92 -0.67
CA SER A 83 18.60 -12.28 -0.68
C SER A 83 18.43 -10.93 -1.38
N TRP A 84 17.98 -9.93 -0.63
CA TRP A 84 17.94 -8.57 -1.14
C TRP A 84 19.35 -8.24 -1.64
N PRO A 85 19.46 -7.88 -2.92
CA PRO A 85 20.75 -7.67 -3.57
C PRO A 85 21.59 -6.70 -2.74
N SER A 86 22.89 -6.96 -2.72
CA SER A 86 23.81 -6.16 -1.92
C SER A 86 23.77 -4.69 -2.41
N ARG A 87 23.92 -3.73 -1.49
CA ARG A 87 23.93 -2.29 -1.82
C ARG A 87 24.82 -1.94 -3.03
N PRO A 88 26.05 -2.48 -3.17
CA PRO A 88 26.88 -2.15 -4.33
C PRO A 88 26.29 -2.60 -5.68
N GLU A 89 25.65 -3.77 -5.76
CA GLU A 89 25.00 -4.25 -7.00
C GLU A 89 23.82 -3.36 -7.41
N THR A 90 23.00 -2.97 -6.43
CA THR A 90 21.84 -2.08 -6.65
C THR A 90 22.27 -0.69 -7.10
N MET A 91 23.36 -0.17 -6.53
CA MET A 91 23.91 1.14 -6.86
C MET A 91 24.47 1.16 -8.28
N GLN A 92 25.12 0.08 -8.71
CA GLN A 92 25.65 -0.05 -10.07
C GLN A 92 24.52 -0.02 -11.10
N ALA A 93 23.45 -0.78 -10.88
CA ALA A 93 22.30 -0.77 -11.77
C ALA A 93 21.62 0.62 -11.82
N THR A 94 21.49 1.28 -10.67
CA THR A 94 20.90 2.63 -10.60
C THR A 94 21.77 3.68 -11.30
N LEU A 95 23.10 3.62 -11.15
CA LEU A 95 24.04 4.52 -11.82
C LEU A 95 23.99 4.38 -13.34
N VAL A 96 23.90 3.15 -13.85
CA VAL A 96 23.76 2.89 -15.29
C VAL A 96 22.46 3.51 -15.81
N VAL A 97 21.34 3.33 -15.11
CA VAL A 97 20.05 3.93 -15.48
C VAL A 97 20.12 5.46 -15.44
N VAL A 98 20.72 6.04 -14.40
CA VAL A 98 20.90 7.50 -14.28
C VAL A 98 21.74 8.05 -15.44
N ALA A 99 22.85 7.37 -15.79
CA ALA A 99 23.68 7.78 -16.92
C ALA A 99 22.88 7.76 -18.24
N MET A 100 22.09 6.72 -18.48
CA MET A 100 21.22 6.63 -19.66
C MET A 100 20.18 7.75 -19.72
N VAL A 101 19.54 8.08 -18.58
CA VAL A 101 18.57 9.18 -18.48
C VAL A 101 19.23 10.53 -18.77
N VAL A 102 20.42 10.78 -18.22
CA VAL A 102 21.18 12.02 -18.46
C VAL A 102 21.54 12.18 -19.93
N ILE A 103 22.04 11.11 -20.58
CA ILE A 103 22.34 11.14 -22.01
C ILE A 103 21.08 11.44 -22.83
N THR A 104 19.98 10.75 -22.53
CA THR A 104 18.70 10.95 -23.22
C THR A 104 18.20 12.38 -23.05
N ALA A 105 18.26 12.93 -21.83
CA ALA A 105 17.86 14.30 -21.53
C ALA A 105 18.71 15.34 -22.28
N LEU A 106 20.03 15.13 -22.35
CA LEU A 106 20.95 15.99 -23.12
C LEU A 106 20.66 15.95 -24.62
N VAL A 107 20.38 14.77 -25.17
CA VAL A 107 20.03 14.61 -26.58
C VAL A 107 18.71 15.33 -26.88
N MET A 108 17.68 15.12 -26.06
CA MET A 108 16.39 15.81 -26.21
C MET A 108 16.57 17.32 -26.14
N TRP A 109 17.27 17.81 -25.10
CA TRP A 109 17.55 19.24 -24.94
C TRP A 109 18.29 19.85 -26.14
N GLY A 110 19.28 19.14 -26.70
CA GLY A 110 20.00 19.60 -27.89
C GLY A 110 19.09 19.69 -29.13
N VAL A 111 18.19 18.73 -29.29
CA VAL A 111 17.19 18.73 -30.36
C VAL A 111 16.19 19.88 -30.18
N ASP A 112 15.68 20.10 -28.96
CA ASP A 112 14.81 21.24 -28.64
C ASP A 112 15.51 22.58 -28.96
N ALA A 113 16.77 22.74 -28.55
CA ALA A 113 17.57 23.94 -28.85
C ALA A 113 17.77 24.14 -30.36
N PHE A 114 18.02 23.06 -31.10
CA PHE A 114 18.16 23.09 -32.56
C PHE A 114 16.86 23.52 -33.26
N PHE A 115 15.72 22.97 -32.84
CA PHE A 115 14.42 23.37 -33.37
C PHE A 115 14.08 24.83 -33.04
N LEU A 116 14.34 25.27 -31.81
CA LEU A 116 14.14 26.67 -31.41
C LEU A 116 14.99 27.63 -32.23
N TRP A 117 16.26 27.28 -32.50
CA TRP A 117 17.12 28.05 -33.37
C TRP A 117 16.55 28.15 -34.79
N GLY A 118 16.13 27.02 -35.38
CA GLY A 118 15.55 26.99 -36.73
C GLY A 118 14.24 27.77 -36.85
N VAL A 119 13.36 27.67 -35.85
CA VAL A 119 12.09 28.42 -35.79
C VAL A 119 12.35 29.92 -35.65
N ASN A 120 13.30 30.33 -34.81
CA ASN A 120 13.62 31.75 -34.62
C ASN A 120 14.18 32.39 -35.89
N GLU A 121 14.96 31.65 -36.68
CA GLU A 121 15.46 32.11 -37.97
C GLU A 121 14.33 32.26 -39.01
N LEU A 122 13.39 31.29 -39.05
CA LEU A 122 12.25 31.32 -39.96
C LEU A 122 11.23 32.42 -39.63
N ILE A 123 11.02 32.71 -38.34
CA ILE A 123 10.09 33.75 -37.87
C ILE A 123 10.72 35.15 -37.94
N GLY A 124 12.03 35.27 -38.21
CA GLY A 124 12.68 36.56 -38.42
C GLY A 124 12.73 37.44 -37.16
N GLN A 125 12.66 36.82 -35.97
CA GLN A 125 12.62 37.51 -34.68
C GLN A 125 14.00 38.02 -34.19
N ARG A 126 15.02 38.02 -35.04
CA ARG A 126 16.29 38.74 -34.77
C ARG A 126 16.12 40.22 -35.13
N GLY A 127 15.30 40.90 -34.34
CA GLY A 127 15.40 42.33 -34.04
C GLY A 127 15.89 42.49 -32.62
#